data_AF-A0A519FXZ4-F1
#
_entry.id   AF-A0A519FXZ4-F1
#
_cell.length_a   1.000
_cell.length_b   1.000
_cell.length_c   1.000
_cell.angle_alpha   90.00
_cell.angle_beta   90.00
_cell.angle_gamma   90.00
#
_symmetry.space_group_name_H-M   'P 1'
#
loop_
_entity.id
_entity.type
_entity.pdbx_description
1 polymer ?
#
loop_
_entity_poly.entity_id
_entity_poly.type
_entity_poly.pdbx_seq_one_letter_code
_entity_poly.pdbx_strand_id
1 'polypeptide(L)'
;ITGCATDGFDAVEFDNLDTYTRTDGTLSRDDNLDTAALLVDIAHDLGLAAAQKNAAEDAVRLRAEADFDFAVVEECAAYDECSAYTEVYGTAVVAIEYTDNLPRPFADVCADEATPRSVVLRDRALVTPDRPAYAFETCR
;
A
#
# COMPACT_ATOMS: atom_id res chain seq x y z
N ILE A 1 14.16 -2.22 8.61
CA ILE A 1 14.73 -1.12 7.79
C ILE A 1 16.22 -1.32 7.54
N THR A 2 17.10 -1.23 8.54
CA THR A 2 18.57 -1.44 8.34
C THR A 2 18.93 -2.79 7.71
N GLY A 3 18.24 -3.87 8.12
CA GLY A 3 18.39 -5.18 7.47
C GLY A 3 18.04 -5.13 5.99
N CYS A 4 16.90 -4.52 5.63
CA CYS A 4 16.48 -4.35 4.23
C CYS A 4 17.51 -3.57 3.40
N ALA A 5 18.07 -2.49 3.94
CA ALA A 5 19.14 -1.74 3.26
C ALA A 5 20.40 -2.59 3.07
N THR A 6 20.77 -3.37 4.10
CA THR A 6 21.94 -4.28 4.05
C THR A 6 21.75 -5.39 3.02
N ASP A 7 20.53 -5.91 2.92
CA ASP A 7 20.15 -6.98 2.00
C ASP A 7 19.95 -6.48 0.56
N GLY A 8 20.03 -5.17 0.32
CA GLY A 8 20.01 -4.57 -1.01
C GLY A 8 18.61 -4.34 -1.58
N PHE A 9 17.58 -4.22 -0.73
CA PHE A 9 16.25 -3.79 -1.18
C PHE A 9 16.28 -2.31 -1.60
N ASP A 10 15.40 -1.93 -2.54
CA ASP A 10 15.24 -0.55 -2.98
C ASP A 10 14.25 0.25 -2.12
N ALA A 11 13.31 -0.45 -1.46
CA ALA A 11 12.23 0.17 -0.71
C ALA A 11 11.72 -0.71 0.45
N VAL A 12 11.00 -0.09 1.37
CA VAL A 12 10.26 -0.74 2.46
C VAL A 12 8.81 -0.25 2.49
N GLU A 13 7.87 -1.16 2.77
CA GLU A 13 6.47 -0.83 3.06
C GLU A 13 6.23 -0.95 4.56
N PHE A 14 5.52 0.03 5.14
CA PHE A 14 5.13 -0.01 6.55
C PHE A 14 3.64 -0.33 6.66
N ASP A 15 3.33 -1.56 7.08
CA ASP A 15 1.96 -2.05 7.19
C ASP A 15 1.23 -1.52 8.44
N ASN A 16 -0.11 -1.56 8.42
CA ASN A 16 -1.01 -1.17 9.51
C ASN A 16 -0.97 0.33 9.92
N LEU A 17 -0.86 1.23 8.94
CA LEU A 17 -0.90 2.69 9.16
C LEU A 17 -2.28 3.23 9.62
N ASP A 18 -3.27 2.36 9.80
CA ASP A 18 -4.60 2.68 10.31
C ASP A 18 -4.84 2.13 11.74
N THR A 19 -3.79 1.62 12.41
CA THR A 19 -3.92 0.88 13.68
C THR A 19 -4.68 1.66 14.74
N TYR A 20 -4.54 2.99 14.77
CA TYR A 20 -5.23 3.87 15.72
C TYR A 20 -6.75 3.64 15.76
N THR A 21 -7.37 3.26 14.64
CA THR A 21 -8.80 2.96 14.53
C THR A 21 -9.26 1.74 15.36
N ARG A 22 -8.30 0.90 15.80
CA ARG A 22 -8.54 -0.40 16.48
C ARG A 22 -7.98 -0.46 17.89
N THR A 23 -7.73 0.68 18.53
CA THR A 23 -7.05 0.74 19.85
C THR A 23 -7.90 1.33 20.98
N ASP A 24 -9.20 1.54 20.75
CA ASP A 24 -10.13 2.16 21.71
C ASP A 24 -9.59 3.49 22.30
N GLY A 25 -8.87 4.27 21.49
CA GLY A 25 -8.28 5.56 21.85
C GLY A 25 -6.94 5.48 22.58
N THR A 26 -6.32 4.29 22.68
CA THR A 26 -4.96 4.14 23.25
C THR A 26 -3.89 4.77 22.35
N LEU A 27 -4.05 4.65 21.04
CA LEU A 27 -3.24 5.38 20.04
C LEU A 27 -4.13 6.38 19.33
N SER A 28 -3.67 7.62 19.24
CA SER A 28 -4.29 8.63 18.40
C SER A 28 -3.81 8.51 16.95
N ARG A 29 -4.53 9.19 16.05
CA ARG A 29 -4.12 9.35 14.65
C ARG A 29 -2.75 10.03 14.53
N ASP A 30 -2.48 11.01 15.39
CA ASP A 30 -1.21 11.75 15.37
C ASP A 30 -0.05 10.89 15.90
N ASP A 31 -0.27 10.04 16.92
CA ASP A 31 0.76 9.09 17.38
C ASP A 31 1.21 8.14 16.25
N ASN A 32 0.25 7.71 15.42
CA ASN A 32 0.52 6.84 14.28
C ASN A 32 1.29 7.59 13.17
N LEU A 33 0.94 8.85 12.89
CA LEU A 33 1.66 9.71 11.95
C LEU A 33 3.09 10.01 12.41
N ASP A 34 3.28 10.33 13.69
CA ASP A 34 4.60 10.57 14.28
C ASP A 34 5.49 9.33 14.16
N THR A 35 4.91 8.15 14.41
CA THR A 35 5.63 6.88 14.22
C THR A 35 5.98 6.65 12.76
N ALA A 36 5.06 6.91 11.83
CA ALA A 36 5.29 6.76 10.41
C ALA A 36 6.42 7.69 9.92
N ALA A 37 6.41 8.97 10.31
CA ALA A 37 7.45 9.93 9.97
C ALA A 37 8.84 9.48 10.45
N LEU A 38 8.94 8.99 11.69
CA LEU A 38 10.19 8.43 12.22
C LEU A 38 10.70 7.23 11.41
N LEU A 39 9.80 6.35 10.96
CA LEU A 39 10.17 5.18 10.16
C LEU A 39 10.61 5.56 8.74
N VAL A 40 9.95 6.54 8.13
CA VAL A 40 10.29 7.06 6.81
C VAL A 40 11.65 7.77 6.85
N ASP A 41 11.89 8.63 7.85
CA ASP A 41 13.19 9.29 8.06
C ASP A 41 14.34 8.26 8.12
N ILE A 42 14.15 7.16 8.86
CA ILE A 42 15.15 6.07 8.95
C ILE A 42 15.33 5.37 7.60
N ALA A 43 14.26 5.17 6.82
CA ALA A 43 14.36 4.56 5.50
C ALA A 43 15.15 5.46 4.53
N HIS A 44 14.83 6.76 4.50
CA HIS A 44 15.50 7.75 3.67
C HIS A 44 16.98 7.93 4.02
N ASP A 45 17.32 7.97 5.32
CA ASP A 45 18.71 8.01 5.79
C ASP A 45 19.54 6.80 5.33
N LEU A 46 18.88 5.68 5.05
CA LEU A 46 19.50 4.46 4.53
C LEU A 46 19.40 4.32 3.00
N GLY A 47 18.85 5.32 2.31
CA GLY A 47 18.69 5.33 0.85
C GLY A 47 17.57 4.43 0.34
N LEU A 48 16.62 4.03 1.20
CA LEU A 48 15.45 3.26 0.85
C LEU A 48 14.26 4.19 0.58
N ALA A 49 13.48 3.93 -0.46
CA ALA A 49 12.14 4.52 -0.57
C ALA A 49 11.18 3.90 0.47
N ALA A 50 10.19 4.68 0.91
CA ALA A 50 9.17 4.23 1.86
C ALA A 50 7.77 4.23 1.21
N ALA A 51 7.05 3.12 1.38
CA ALA A 51 5.70 2.95 0.85
C ALA A 51 4.64 3.09 1.95
N GLN A 52 3.65 3.95 1.69
CA GLN A 52 2.42 4.00 2.47
C GLN A 52 1.61 2.73 2.21
N LYS A 53 1.17 2.06 3.27
CA LYS A 53 0.21 0.96 3.19
C LYS A 53 -1.20 1.40 3.59
N ASN A 54 -2.15 1.25 2.68
CA ASN A 54 -3.57 1.55 2.91
C ASN A 54 -3.76 2.94 3.56
N ALA A 55 -4.73 3.08 4.48
CA ALA A 55 -5.06 4.33 5.17
C ALA A 55 -5.40 5.47 4.19
N ALA A 56 -6.39 5.24 3.32
CA ALA A 56 -6.85 6.18 2.30
C ALA A 56 -7.22 7.55 2.89
N GLU A 57 -7.88 7.54 4.05
CA GLU A 57 -8.31 8.73 4.80
C GLU A 57 -7.15 9.60 5.28
N ASP A 58 -5.95 9.04 5.27
CA ASP A 58 -4.71 9.64 5.75
C ASP A 58 -3.72 9.97 4.63
N ALA A 59 -3.98 9.57 3.38
CA ALA A 59 -3.00 9.66 2.29
C ALA A 59 -2.36 11.05 2.12
N VAL A 60 -3.18 12.11 2.18
CA VAL A 60 -2.68 13.50 2.09
C VAL A 60 -1.76 13.85 3.27
N ARG A 61 -2.13 13.45 4.49
CA ARG A 61 -1.33 13.72 5.70
C ARG A 61 -0.06 12.88 5.72
N LEU A 62 -0.16 11.59 5.44
CA LEU A 62 0.98 10.66 5.37
C LEU A 62 2.02 11.14 4.36
N ARG A 63 1.59 11.61 3.18
CA ARG A 63 2.52 12.22 2.21
C ARG A 63 3.12 13.53 2.73
N ALA A 64 2.32 14.41 3.32
CA ALA A 64 2.78 15.74 3.71
C ALA A 64 3.63 15.77 5.00
N GLU A 65 3.34 14.89 5.95
CA GLU A 65 3.91 14.89 7.31
C GLU A 65 4.94 13.77 7.50
N ALA A 66 4.81 12.63 6.81
CA ALA A 66 5.75 11.51 6.89
C ALA A 66 6.58 11.31 5.61
N ASP A 67 6.36 12.07 4.54
CA ASP A 67 7.14 12.05 3.29
C ASP A 67 7.24 10.69 2.58
N PHE A 68 6.21 9.83 2.68
CA PHE A 68 6.15 8.57 1.92
C PHE A 68 6.32 8.78 0.41
N ASP A 69 7.06 7.90 -0.27
CA ASP A 69 7.43 8.05 -1.68
C ASP A 69 6.35 7.53 -2.65
N PHE A 70 5.63 6.48 -2.26
CA PHE A 70 4.60 5.81 -3.06
C PHE A 70 3.60 5.08 -2.15
N ALA A 71 2.53 4.53 -2.74
CA ALA A 71 1.55 3.74 -2.00
C ALA A 71 1.50 2.29 -2.49
N VAL A 72 1.39 1.35 -1.56
CA VAL A 72 0.94 -0.02 -1.80
C VAL A 72 -0.41 -0.17 -1.13
N VAL A 73 -1.44 -0.50 -1.90
CA VAL A 73 -2.84 -0.43 -1.44
C VAL A 73 -3.55 -1.73 -1.74
N GLU A 74 -4.44 -2.13 -0.86
CA GLU A 74 -5.25 -3.32 -1.02
C GLU A 74 -6.69 -2.93 -1.34
N GLU A 75 -7.24 -3.56 -2.37
CA GLU A 75 -8.66 -3.56 -2.70
C GLU A 75 -9.25 -2.18 -3.00
N CYS A 76 -8.43 -1.24 -3.49
CA CYS A 76 -8.89 0.12 -3.78
C CYS A 76 -10.03 0.12 -4.82
N ALA A 77 -10.06 -0.84 -5.75
CA ALA A 77 -11.15 -0.95 -6.70
C ALA A 77 -12.41 -1.53 -6.05
N ALA A 78 -12.27 -2.46 -5.09
CA ALA A 78 -13.39 -3.05 -4.38
C ALA A 78 -14.11 -2.04 -3.47
N TYR A 79 -13.36 -1.07 -2.94
CA TYR A 79 -13.85 -0.07 -2.00
C TYR A 79 -14.07 1.33 -2.61
N ASP A 80 -13.80 1.52 -3.91
CA ASP A 80 -13.90 2.82 -4.60
C ASP A 80 -12.98 3.89 -3.99
N GLU A 81 -11.74 3.49 -3.66
CA GLU A 81 -10.75 4.31 -2.94
C GLU A 81 -9.49 4.61 -3.77
N CYS A 82 -9.40 4.13 -5.02
CA CYS A 82 -8.18 4.32 -5.82
C CYS A 82 -7.81 5.79 -6.05
N SER A 83 -8.78 6.69 -6.15
CA SER A 83 -8.55 8.13 -6.33
C SER A 83 -7.84 8.77 -5.12
N ALA A 84 -8.15 8.32 -3.90
CA ALA A 84 -7.54 8.84 -2.68
C ALA A 84 -6.01 8.70 -2.68
N TYR A 85 -5.49 7.65 -3.32
CA TYR A 85 -4.05 7.42 -3.46
C TYR A 85 -3.47 8.07 -4.72
N THR A 86 -4.13 7.92 -5.87
CA THR A 86 -3.62 8.43 -7.15
C THR A 86 -3.61 9.96 -7.23
N GLU A 87 -4.51 10.65 -6.53
CA GLU A 87 -4.45 12.11 -6.40
C GLU A 87 -3.21 12.59 -5.62
N VAL A 88 -2.68 11.76 -4.72
CA VAL A 88 -1.51 12.06 -3.89
C VAL A 88 -0.20 11.61 -4.57
N TYR A 89 -0.16 10.39 -5.08
CA TYR A 89 1.05 9.71 -5.56
C TYR A 89 1.12 9.59 -7.09
N GLY A 90 0.08 10.00 -7.82
CA GLY A 90 0.02 9.88 -9.28
C GLY A 90 0.13 8.42 -9.72
N THR A 91 1.15 8.11 -10.53
CA THR A 91 1.40 6.75 -11.03
C THR A 91 2.17 5.88 -10.04
N ALA A 92 2.65 6.43 -8.92
CA ALA A 92 3.40 5.71 -7.89
C ALA A 92 2.43 5.00 -6.91
N VAL A 93 1.52 4.19 -7.45
CA VAL A 93 0.57 3.40 -6.67
C VAL A 93 0.59 1.96 -7.18
N VAL A 94 0.89 1.03 -6.29
CA VAL A 94 0.79 -0.41 -6.52
C VAL A 94 -0.50 -0.89 -5.85
N ALA A 95 -1.51 -1.21 -6.64
CA ALA A 95 -2.77 -1.74 -6.15
C ALA A 95 -2.74 -3.28 -6.13
N ILE A 96 -3.20 -3.87 -5.03
CA ILE A 96 -3.34 -5.30 -4.83
C ILE A 96 -4.83 -5.60 -4.74
N GLU A 97 -5.35 -6.36 -5.67
CA GLU A 97 -6.73 -6.87 -5.62
C GLU A 97 -6.70 -8.34 -5.22
N TYR A 98 -7.72 -8.79 -4.49
CA TYR A 98 -7.79 -10.18 -4.02
C TYR A 98 -8.87 -10.98 -4.74
N THR A 99 -8.55 -12.23 -5.10
CA THR A 99 -9.45 -13.12 -5.87
C THR A 99 -10.81 -13.37 -5.22
N ASP A 100 -10.90 -13.21 -3.90
CA ASP A 100 -12.11 -13.43 -3.10
C ASP A 100 -12.96 -12.16 -2.90
N ASN A 101 -12.52 -11.01 -3.40
CA ASN A 101 -13.23 -9.72 -3.25
C ASN A 101 -13.07 -8.79 -4.47
N LEU A 102 -12.91 -9.35 -5.66
CA LEU A 102 -12.93 -8.56 -6.88
C LEU A 102 -14.33 -7.95 -7.11
N PRO A 103 -14.47 -6.64 -7.31
CA PRO A 103 -15.77 -6.00 -7.56
C PRO A 103 -16.34 -6.34 -8.94
N ARG A 104 -15.48 -6.75 -9.87
CA ARG A 104 -15.76 -7.07 -11.27
C ARG A 104 -14.63 -7.95 -11.83
N PRO A 105 -14.77 -8.56 -13.02
CA PRO A 105 -13.68 -9.33 -13.64
C PRO A 105 -12.36 -8.54 -13.67
N PHE A 106 -11.24 -9.20 -13.40
CA PHE A 106 -9.93 -8.53 -13.31
C PHE A 106 -9.54 -7.77 -14.60
N ALA A 107 -9.94 -8.27 -15.77
CA ALA A 107 -9.77 -7.56 -17.04
C ALA A 107 -10.49 -6.20 -17.07
N ASP A 108 -11.66 -6.08 -16.43
CA ASP A 108 -12.41 -4.83 -16.33
C ASP A 108 -11.81 -3.89 -15.28
N VAL A 109 -11.17 -4.43 -14.23
CA VAL A 109 -10.31 -3.63 -13.34
C VAL A 109 -9.16 -3.04 -14.14
N CYS A 110 -8.41 -3.85 -14.88
CA CYS A 110 -7.28 -3.37 -15.68
C CYS A 110 -7.65 -2.38 -16.79
N ALA A 111 -8.87 -2.45 -17.32
CA ALA A 111 -9.34 -1.55 -18.38
C ALA A 111 -9.88 -0.21 -17.84
N ASP A 112 -10.10 -0.08 -16.54
CA ASP A 112 -10.67 1.13 -15.95
C ASP A 112 -9.60 2.20 -15.69
N GLU A 113 -9.75 3.35 -16.33
CA GLU A 113 -8.86 4.50 -16.19
C GLU A 113 -8.86 5.10 -14.76
N ALA A 114 -9.89 4.83 -13.95
CA ALA A 114 -9.94 5.23 -12.55
C ALA A 114 -9.11 4.32 -11.63
N THR A 115 -8.64 3.17 -12.12
CA THR A 115 -7.74 2.28 -11.36
C THR A 115 -6.27 2.57 -11.69
N PRO A 116 -5.34 2.38 -10.73
CA PRO A 116 -3.92 2.55 -11.00
C PRO A 116 -3.45 1.58 -12.08
N ARG A 117 -2.48 1.97 -12.91
CA ARG A 117 -1.94 1.07 -13.95
C ARG A 117 -1.25 -0.17 -13.37
N SER A 118 -0.65 -0.04 -12.20
CA SER A 118 0.07 -1.13 -11.52
C SER A 118 -0.87 -1.86 -10.57
N VAL A 119 -1.74 -2.72 -11.11
CA VAL A 119 -2.58 -3.63 -10.31
C VAL A 119 -2.04 -5.05 -10.36
N VAL A 120 -2.02 -5.71 -9.21
CA VAL A 120 -1.69 -7.12 -9.02
C VAL A 120 -2.89 -7.85 -8.42
N LEU A 121 -3.36 -8.90 -9.07
CA LEU A 121 -4.32 -9.84 -8.49
C LEU A 121 -3.59 -10.90 -7.67
N ARG A 122 -3.97 -11.09 -6.41
CA ARG A 122 -3.40 -12.10 -5.51
C ARG A 122 -4.45 -12.96 -4.83
N ASP A 123 -4.02 -14.11 -4.34
CA ASP A 123 -4.74 -14.84 -3.30
C ASP A 123 -4.56 -14.14 -1.94
N ARG A 124 -5.60 -14.16 -1.10
CA ARG A 124 -5.64 -13.49 0.21
C ARG A 124 -4.49 -13.87 1.15
N ALA A 125 -4.05 -15.13 1.07
CA ALA A 125 -3.00 -15.66 1.93
C ALA A 125 -1.59 -15.40 1.40
N LEU A 126 -1.47 -14.71 0.26
CA LEU A 126 -0.21 -14.36 -0.41
C LEU A 126 0.74 -15.56 -0.54
N VAL A 127 0.20 -16.74 -0.83
CA VAL A 127 0.98 -17.98 -0.84
C VAL A 127 2.02 -18.00 -1.98
N THR A 128 2.97 -18.92 -1.88
CA THR A 128 4.00 -19.17 -2.90
C THR A 128 3.48 -20.05 -4.06
N PRO A 129 4.13 -20.02 -5.24
CA PRO A 129 3.66 -20.75 -6.44
C PRO A 129 3.51 -22.27 -6.31
N ASP A 130 4.15 -22.89 -5.31
CA ASP A 130 4.04 -24.33 -5.03
C ASP A 130 2.72 -24.71 -4.31
N ARG A 131 1.92 -23.72 -3.93
CA ARG A 131 0.66 -23.93 -3.19
C ARG A 131 -0.53 -23.93 -4.16
N PRO A 132 -1.49 -24.87 -4.02
CA PRO A 132 -2.67 -24.92 -4.91
C PRO A 132 -3.55 -23.66 -4.91
N ALA A 133 -3.49 -22.86 -3.84
CA ALA A 133 -4.25 -21.62 -3.71
C ALA A 133 -3.57 -20.42 -4.39
N TYR A 134 -2.38 -20.59 -4.98
CA TYR A 134 -1.64 -19.51 -5.60
C TYR A 134 -2.41 -18.85 -6.73
N ALA A 135 -2.62 -17.54 -6.61
CA ALA A 135 -3.15 -16.70 -7.68
C ALA A 135 -2.24 -15.49 -7.89
N PHE A 136 -1.77 -15.26 -9.10
CA PHE A 136 -0.96 -14.10 -9.45
C PHE A 136 -1.27 -13.67 -10.88
N GLU A 137 -1.74 -12.45 -11.04
CA GLU A 137 -1.91 -11.80 -12.34
C GLU A 137 -1.57 -10.31 -12.20
N THR A 138 -1.13 -9.66 -13.27
CA THR A 138 -0.91 -8.22 -13.30
C THR A 138 -1.61 -7.62 -14.50
N CYS A 139 -2.04 -6.36 -14.39
CA CYS A 139 -2.44 -5.61 -15.57
C CYS A 139 -1.26 -5.51 -16.56
N ARG A 140 -1.57 -5.46 -17.86
CA ARG A 140 -0.59 -5.45 -18.97
C ARG A 140 -0.69 -4.17 -19.79
#